data_AF-A0A421L2G8-F1
#
_entry.id   AF-A0A421L2G8-F1
#
_cell.length_a   1.000
_cell.length_b   1.000
_cell.length_c   1.000
_cell.angle_alpha   90.00
_cell.angle_beta   90.00
_cell.angle_gamma   90.00
#
_symmetry.space_group_name_H-M   'P 1'
#
loop_
_entity.id
_entity.type
_entity.pdbx_description
1 polymer ?
#
loop_
_entity_poly.entity_id
_entity_poly.type
_entity_poly.pdbx_seq_one_letter_code
_entity_poly.pdbx_strand_id
1 'polypeptide(L)'
;MTGHKVLIVPVLAQVMQQHIKATSKQPNPYNLLFHKVDVSVIDPKQNVANFRTLIKLAHIPNSESHSSHETRYSVVPLLASMGVDAQLIKEIVGHSSDALVEHYNHTYDSESFKARPWMRAWV
;
A
#
# COMPACT_ATOMS: atom_id res chain seq x y z
N MET A 1 -21.15 11.64 5.99
CA MET A 1 -20.15 10.69 5.45
C MET A 1 -18.94 10.71 6.37
N THR A 2 -18.66 9.61 7.05
CA THR A 2 -17.47 9.42 7.86
C THR A 2 -16.36 8.87 6.97
N GLY A 3 -15.35 9.69 6.68
CA GLY A 3 -14.17 9.29 5.92
C GLY A 3 -12.92 9.52 6.76
N HIS A 4 -11.99 8.55 6.75
CA HIS A 4 -10.68 8.70 7.38
C HIS A 4 -9.75 9.43 6.40
N LYS A 5 -9.08 10.48 6.88
CA LYS A 5 -8.07 11.20 6.09
C LYS A 5 -6.74 10.46 6.26
N VAL A 6 -6.12 10.10 5.14
CA VAL A 6 -4.81 9.44 5.11
C VAL A 6 -3.82 10.35 4.38
N LEU A 7 -2.62 10.48 4.93
CA LEU A 7 -1.55 11.23 4.30
C LEU A 7 -1.02 10.47 3.08
N ILE A 8 -0.77 11.19 1.99
CA ILE A 8 -0.23 10.65 0.75
C ILE A 8 1.19 11.21 0.56
N VAL A 9 2.15 10.35 0.25
CA VAL A 9 3.52 10.79 -0.04
C VAL A 9 3.58 11.67 -1.29
N PRO A 10 4.44 12.69 -1.37
CA PRO A 10 4.45 13.66 -2.47
C PRO A 10 4.55 13.03 -3.86
N VAL A 11 5.36 11.98 -4.00
CA VAL A 11 5.52 11.26 -5.28
C VAL A 11 4.19 10.63 -5.73
N LEU A 12 3.44 10.02 -4.81
CA LEU A 12 2.13 9.46 -5.13
C LEU A 12 1.15 10.58 -5.49
N ALA A 13 1.15 11.71 -4.76
CA ALA A 13 0.29 12.84 -5.08
C ALA A 13 0.52 13.37 -6.51
N GLN A 14 1.78 13.45 -6.95
CA GLN A 14 2.11 13.86 -8.32
C GLN A 14 1.58 12.89 -9.37
N VAL A 15 1.76 11.58 -9.17
CA VAL A 15 1.25 10.55 -10.10
C VAL A 15 -0.29 10.58 -10.13
N MET A 16 -0.93 10.78 -8.98
CA MET A 16 -2.39 10.90 -8.90
C MET A 16 -2.91 12.11 -9.67
N GLN A 17 -2.23 13.26 -9.62
CA GLN A 17 -2.59 14.42 -10.43
C GLN A 17 -2.47 14.15 -11.94
N GLN A 18 -1.43 13.42 -12.36
CA GLN A 18 -1.25 13.02 -13.76
C GLN A 18 -2.38 12.09 -14.21
N HIS A 19 -2.74 11.11 -13.38
CA HIS A 19 -3.86 10.20 -13.63
C HIS A 19 -5.19 10.95 -13.81
N ILE A 20 -5.53 11.84 -12.88
CA ILE A 20 -6.74 12.67 -12.94
C ILE A 20 -6.78 13.49 -14.24
N LYS A 21 -5.66 14.09 -14.65
CA LYS A 21 -5.57 14.83 -15.91
C LYS A 21 -5.78 13.91 -17.12
N ALA A 22 -5.16 12.74 -17.13
CA ALA A 22 -5.23 11.77 -18.22
C ALA A 22 -6.65 11.20 -18.40
N THR A 23 -7.40 11.03 -17.32
CA THR A 23 -8.77 10.49 -17.35
C THR A 23 -9.86 11.56 -17.40
N SER A 24 -9.53 12.85 -17.31
CA SER A 24 -10.48 13.97 -17.25
C SER A 24 -11.53 14.04 -18.37
N LYS A 25 -11.24 13.46 -19.54
CA LYS A 25 -12.15 13.43 -20.70
C LYS A 25 -12.99 12.15 -20.79
N GLN A 26 -12.76 11.19 -19.91
CA GLN A 26 -13.49 9.93 -19.90
C GLN A 26 -14.85 10.12 -19.20
N PRO A 27 -15.93 9.45 -19.64
CA PRO A 27 -17.19 9.47 -18.92
C PRO A 27 -16.99 8.92 -17.50
N ASN A 28 -17.46 9.66 -16.49
CA ASN A 28 -17.34 9.25 -15.09
C ASN A 28 -18.56 9.71 -14.25
N PRO A 29 -19.78 9.21 -14.55
CA PRO A 29 -21.01 9.55 -13.82
C PRO A 29 -20.95 9.28 -12.32
N TYR A 30 -20.05 8.40 -11.86
CA TYR A 30 -19.92 8.00 -10.46
C TYR A 30 -18.72 8.66 -9.74
N ASN A 31 -17.98 9.55 -10.43
CA ASN A 31 -16.79 10.21 -9.92
C ASN A 31 -15.77 9.24 -9.29
N LEU A 32 -15.57 8.07 -9.91
CA LEU A 32 -14.60 7.07 -9.49
C LEU A 32 -13.18 7.55 -9.79
N LEU A 33 -12.26 7.40 -8.85
CA LEU A 33 -10.86 7.78 -9.05
C LEU A 33 -10.16 6.83 -10.03
N PHE A 34 -10.45 5.53 -9.93
CA PHE A 34 -9.97 4.51 -10.83
C PHE A 34 -11.16 3.79 -11.47
N HIS A 35 -11.23 3.81 -12.79
CA HIS A 35 -12.27 3.16 -13.56
C HIS A 35 -11.71 2.75 -14.92
N LYS A 36 -12.41 1.85 -15.60
CA LYS A 36 -12.15 1.54 -17.00
C LYS A 36 -12.77 2.62 -17.89
N VAL A 37 -12.37 2.64 -19.17
CA VAL A 37 -12.92 3.57 -20.17
C VAL A 37 -14.43 3.41 -20.35
N ASP A 38 -14.95 2.20 -20.13
CA ASP A 38 -16.38 1.87 -20.14
C ASP A 38 -17.12 2.24 -18.84
N VAL A 39 -16.49 3.02 -17.96
CA VAL A 39 -17.01 3.47 -16.64
C VAL A 39 -17.09 2.37 -15.59
N SER A 40 -16.84 1.10 -15.95
CA SER A 40 -16.90 0.01 -14.97
C SER A 40 -15.76 0.09 -13.94
N VAL A 41 -16.04 -0.46 -12.75
CA VAL A 41 -15.03 -0.64 -11.71
C VAL A 41 -13.94 -1.60 -12.18
N ILE A 42 -12.74 -1.45 -11.61
CA ILE A 42 -11.65 -2.41 -11.85
C ILE A 42 -12.03 -3.74 -11.20
N ASP A 43 -12.01 -4.82 -11.99
CA ASP A 43 -12.28 -6.16 -11.51
C ASP A 43 -11.21 -6.59 -10.48
N PRO A 44 -11.59 -7.16 -9.32
CA PRO A 44 -10.63 -7.56 -8.30
C PRO A 44 -9.60 -8.59 -8.80
N LYS A 45 -9.98 -9.55 -9.66
CA LYS A 45 -9.05 -10.54 -10.20
C LYS A 45 -8.08 -9.89 -11.17
N GLN A 46 -8.56 -8.97 -12.01
CA GLN A 46 -7.71 -8.16 -12.88
C GLN A 46 -6.71 -7.32 -12.07
N ASN A 47 -7.15 -6.73 -10.96
CA ASN A 47 -6.27 -5.97 -10.09
C ASN A 47 -5.14 -6.82 -9.49
N VAL A 48 -5.45 -8.05 -9.06
CA VAL A 48 -4.45 -9.02 -8.58
C VAL A 48 -3.48 -9.38 -9.71
N ALA A 49 -3.97 -9.66 -10.92
CA ALA A 49 -3.11 -9.97 -12.07
C ALA A 49 -2.19 -8.79 -12.44
N ASN A 50 -2.72 -7.57 -12.43
CA ASN A 50 -1.94 -6.35 -12.68
C ASN A 50 -0.86 -6.15 -11.61
N PHE A 51 -1.19 -6.39 -10.33
CA PHE A 51 -0.23 -6.32 -9.25
C PHE A 51 0.92 -7.31 -9.43
N ARG A 52 0.63 -8.58 -9.72
CA ARG A 52 1.67 -9.59 -9.98
C ARG A 52 2.54 -9.25 -11.18
N THR A 53 1.94 -8.68 -12.21
CA THR A 53 2.68 -8.17 -13.38
C THR A 53 3.64 -7.04 -12.97
N LEU A 54 3.21 -6.11 -12.11
CA LEU A 54 4.07 -5.06 -11.58
C LEU A 54 5.24 -5.62 -10.77
N ILE A 55 4.98 -6.59 -9.88
CA ILE A 55 6.02 -7.25 -9.07
C ILE A 55 7.04 -7.97 -9.97
N LYS A 56 6.57 -8.63 -11.03
CA LYS A 56 7.43 -9.26 -12.05
C LYS A 56 8.30 -8.23 -12.77
N LEU A 57 7.72 -7.10 -13.20
CA LEU A 57 8.46 -6.01 -13.87
C LEU A 57 9.49 -5.35 -12.95
N ALA A 58 9.23 -5.34 -11.64
CA ALA A 58 10.16 -4.88 -10.62
C ALA A 58 11.27 -5.91 -10.28
N HIS A 59 11.30 -7.06 -10.97
CA HIS A 59 12.26 -8.15 -10.74
C HIS A 59 12.24 -8.72 -9.32
N ILE A 60 11.08 -8.65 -8.66
CA ILE A 60 10.89 -9.28 -7.34
C ILE A 60 10.62 -10.78 -7.56
N PRO A 61 11.37 -11.70 -6.90
CA PRO A 61 11.18 -13.13 -7.04
C PRO A 61 9.76 -13.59 -6.67
N ASN A 62 9.33 -14.74 -7.20
CA ASN A 62 8.03 -15.35 -6.87
C ASN A 62 6.82 -14.41 -7.08
N SER A 63 6.81 -13.62 -8.16
CA SER A 63 5.76 -12.65 -8.47
C SER A 63 4.33 -13.20 -8.35
N GLU A 64 4.14 -14.48 -8.67
CA GLU A 64 2.83 -15.15 -8.61
C GLU A 64 2.31 -15.42 -7.19
N SER A 65 3.19 -15.53 -6.20
CA SER A 65 2.78 -15.74 -4.81
C SER A 65 2.45 -14.45 -4.07
N HIS A 66 2.85 -13.30 -4.61
CA HIS A 66 2.66 -12.01 -3.95
C HIS A 66 1.21 -11.52 -4.03
N SER A 67 0.75 -10.94 -2.93
CA SER A 67 -0.56 -10.30 -2.80
C SER A 67 -0.43 -8.80 -2.51
N SER A 68 -1.35 -8.00 -3.03
CA SER A 68 -1.39 -6.56 -2.71
C SER A 68 -1.55 -6.29 -1.21
N HIS A 69 -2.17 -7.22 -0.47
CA HIS A 69 -2.28 -7.14 0.99
C HIS A 69 -0.90 -7.09 1.69
N GLU A 70 0.15 -7.66 1.08
CA GLU A 70 1.51 -7.61 1.63
C GLU A 70 2.09 -6.19 1.66
N THR A 71 1.65 -5.30 0.76
CA THR A 71 2.05 -3.88 0.79
C THR A 71 1.58 -3.18 2.07
N ARG A 72 0.42 -3.57 2.60
CA ARG A 72 -0.07 -3.09 3.90
C ARG A 72 0.80 -3.61 5.05
N TYR A 73 1.26 -4.86 4.96
CA TYR A 73 2.14 -5.46 5.97
C TYR A 73 3.59 -4.96 5.89
N SER A 74 4.05 -4.46 4.74
CA SER A 74 5.39 -3.87 4.61
C SER A 74 5.46 -2.43 5.13
N VAL A 75 4.38 -1.65 5.05
CA VAL A 75 4.38 -0.25 5.51
C VAL A 75 4.46 -0.12 7.03
N VAL A 76 3.82 -1.03 7.77
CA VAL A 76 3.82 -1.04 9.26
C VAL A 76 5.24 -1.08 9.84
N PRO A 77 6.07 -2.12 9.55
CA PRO A 77 7.43 -2.19 10.08
C PRO A 77 8.34 -1.09 9.53
N LEU A 78 8.11 -0.61 8.30
CA LEU A 78 8.87 0.51 7.74
C LEU A 78 8.66 1.78 8.56
N LEU A 79 7.41 2.15 8.83
CA LEU A 79 7.08 3.33 9.65
C LEU A 79 7.59 3.17 11.09
N ALA A 80 7.45 1.97 11.67
CA ALA A 80 8.00 1.69 12.99
C ALA A 80 9.53 1.85 13.03
N SER A 81 10.25 1.40 12.01
CA SER A 81 11.72 1.57 11.92
C SER A 81 12.15 3.03 11.79
N MET A 82 11.28 3.89 11.27
CA MET A 82 11.49 5.33 11.18
C MET A 82 11.11 6.07 12.48
N GLY A 83 10.73 5.34 13.54
CA GLY A 83 10.34 5.92 14.83
C GLY A 83 8.97 6.59 14.80
N VAL A 84 8.12 6.28 13.83
CA VAL A 84 6.74 6.78 13.78
C VAL A 84 5.94 6.14 14.91
N ASP A 85 5.17 6.97 15.62
CA ASP A 85 4.36 6.53 16.74
C ASP A 85 3.36 5.43 16.36
N ALA A 86 3.22 4.45 17.26
CA ALA A 86 2.37 3.28 17.11
C ALA A 86 0.89 3.61 16.85
N GLN A 87 0.35 4.63 17.53
CA GLN A 87 -1.02 5.08 17.34
C GLN A 87 -1.19 5.72 15.96
N LEU A 88 -0.23 6.54 15.54
CA LEU A 88 -0.23 7.14 14.21
C LEU A 88 -0.15 6.09 13.09
N ILE A 89 0.63 5.01 13.27
CA ILE A 89 0.66 3.88 12.32
C ILE A 89 -0.71 3.19 12.24
N LYS A 90 -1.42 2.99 13.36
CA LYS A 90 -2.78 2.41 13.36
C LYS A 90 -3.75 3.27 12.55
N GLU A 91 -3.69 4.58 12.73
CA GLU A 91 -4.54 5.54 12.02
C GLU A 91 -4.26 5.52 10.51
N ILE A 92 -2.99 5.52 10.10
CA ILE A 92 -2.58 5.47 8.68
C ILE A 92 -3.04 4.18 8.02
N VAL A 93 -2.83 3.05 8.69
CA VAL A 93 -3.12 1.73 8.12
C VAL A 93 -4.61 1.36 8.27
N GLY A 94 -5.35 2.05 9.13
CA GLY A 94 -6.77 1.79 9.39
C GLY A 94 -7.03 0.44 10.05
N HIS A 95 -6.15 0.01 10.96
CA HIS A 95 -6.41 -1.17 11.79
C HIS A 95 -7.33 -0.78 12.96
N SER A 96 -8.44 -1.50 13.12
CA SER A 96 -9.35 -1.35 14.27
C SER A 96 -8.96 -2.20 15.48
N SER A 97 -7.90 -3.00 15.38
CA SER A 97 -7.45 -3.91 16.45
C SER A 97 -5.97 -3.69 16.78
N ASP A 98 -5.68 -3.64 18.08
CA ASP A 98 -4.38 -3.32 18.68
C ASP A 98 -3.34 -4.45 18.57
N ALA A 99 -3.80 -5.68 18.30
CA ALA A 99 -3.02 -6.91 18.40
C ALA A 99 -1.78 -6.97 17.48
N LEU A 100 -1.76 -6.23 16.37
CA LEU A 100 -0.59 -6.18 15.49
C LEU A 100 0.48 -5.21 16.01
N VAL A 101 0.08 -4.12 16.67
CA VAL A 101 0.98 -3.02 17.04
C VAL A 101 1.71 -3.28 18.36
N GLU A 102 1.04 -3.93 19.32
CA GLU A 102 1.71 -4.43 20.54
C GLU A 102 2.87 -5.38 20.20
N HIS A 103 2.71 -6.22 19.16
CA HIS A 103 3.76 -7.17 18.77
C HIS A 103 5.02 -6.48 18.20
N TYR A 104 4.87 -5.28 17.62
CA TYR A 104 5.99 -4.47 17.11
C TYR A 104 6.62 -3.56 18.17
N ASN A 105 5.84 -3.04 19.13
CA ASN A 105 6.38 -2.26 20.25
C ASN A 105 7.34 -3.09 21.13
N HIS A 106 7.12 -4.39 21.27
CA HIS A 106 7.98 -5.27 22.08
C HIS A 106 9.18 -5.86 21.35
N THR A 107 9.29 -5.71 20.03
CA THR A 107 10.36 -6.31 19.22
C THR A 107 11.47 -5.33 18.83
N TYR A 108 11.42 -4.08 19.34
CA TYR A 108 12.52 -3.11 19.21
C TYR A 108 13.66 -3.36 20.20
N ASP A 109 13.63 -4.45 20.97
CA ASP A 109 14.81 -4.97 21.66
C ASP A 109 15.60 -5.87 20.68
N SER A 110 16.50 -5.22 19.94
CA SER A 110 17.68 -5.75 19.22
C SER A 110 17.61 -6.98 18.27
N GLU A 111 16.55 -7.79 18.21
CA GLU A 111 16.57 -9.07 17.48
C GLU A 111 15.68 -9.16 16.22
N SER A 112 14.73 -8.24 16.01
CA SER A 112 13.74 -8.36 14.93
C SER A 112 14.20 -7.93 13.54
N PHE A 113 15.38 -7.29 13.42
CA PHE A 113 16.01 -6.99 12.12
C PHE A 113 16.50 -8.26 11.38
N LYS A 114 16.51 -9.42 12.05
CA LYS A 114 16.95 -10.70 11.46
C LYS A 114 15.86 -11.48 10.71
N ALA A 115 14.60 -11.08 10.73
CA ALA A 115 13.51 -11.98 10.32
C ALA A 115 13.04 -11.93 8.85
N ARG A 116 13.55 -11.06 7.96
CA ARG A 116 13.13 -11.07 6.53
C ARG A 116 14.27 -10.82 5.54
N PRO A 117 14.82 -11.88 4.90
CA PRO A 117 15.94 -11.77 3.97
C PRO A 117 15.71 -10.85 2.77
N TRP A 118 14.46 -10.62 2.34
CA TRP A 118 14.16 -9.83 1.13
C TRP A 118 14.17 -8.31 1.32
N MET A 119 14.18 -7.80 2.56
CA MET A 119 14.25 -6.35 2.84
C MET A 119 15.67 -5.78 2.72
N ARG A 120 16.71 -6.64 2.65
CA ARG A 120 18.11 -6.21 2.47
C ARG A 120 18.49 -5.87 1.03
N ALA A 121 17.59 -6.06 0.07
CA ALA A 121 17.86 -5.79 -1.36
C ALA A 121 17.63 -4.32 -1.76
N TRP A 122 17.29 -3.43 -0.82
CA TRP A 122 17.00 -2.01 -1.07
C TRP A 122 17.72 -1.08 -0.08
N VAL A 123 19.04 -1.25 0.04
CA VAL A 123 19.97 -0.21 0.49
C VAL A 123 21.18 -0.23 -0.42
#